data_AF-A0A2V6X555-F1
#
_entry.id   AF-A0A2V6X555-F1
#
_cell.length_a   1.000
_cell.length_b   1.000
_cell.length_c   1.000
_cell.angle_alpha   90.00
_cell.angle_beta   90.00
_cell.angle_gamma   90.00
#
_symmetry.space_group_name_H-M   'P 1'
#
loop_
_entity.id
_entity.type
_entity.pdbx_description
1 polymer ?
#
loop_
_entity_poly.entity_id
_entity_poly.type
_entity_poly.pdbx_seq_one_letter_code
_entity_poly.pdbx_strand_id
1 'polypeptide(L)'
;MLHSLDKIRPGVTMDEIVALRKANPGGGPHSVTGPIYVRGAAPGDVLEIRILKIDPKPDAFNFNLPGKEFPTIGVLAREFPEGFARFFRLDLEHRRAEFKPGIVLDLQPFPGIVAVGIDPNDPSPRKGGSGDPMAPVSTLRPWKNGSNLDVNELREGSTIFVPVFLDGGLVWVGDAHCRQGNGEVNLTALECAYRQIVLQLIVRKDMTLK
;
A
#
# COMPACT_ATOMS: atom_id res chain seq x y z
N MET A 1 2.74 -10.06 12.45
CA MET A 1 2.60 -9.12 11.31
C MET A 1 1.63 -9.70 10.27
N LEU A 2 1.11 -8.91 9.33
CA LEU A 2 0.39 -9.44 8.14
C LEU A 2 0.84 -8.72 6.85
N HIS A 3 2.10 -8.26 6.81
CA HIS A 3 2.83 -7.98 5.56
C HIS A 3 3.57 -9.26 5.14
N SER A 4 3.64 -9.56 3.84
CA SER A 4 4.31 -10.76 3.29
C SER A 4 3.91 -12.09 3.97
N LEU A 5 2.65 -12.24 4.37
CA LEU A 5 2.13 -13.43 5.09
C LEU A 5 2.95 -13.78 6.35
N ASP A 6 3.36 -12.76 7.11
CA ASP A 6 4.13 -12.89 8.37
C ASP A 6 5.54 -13.48 8.20
N LYS A 7 6.04 -13.52 6.96
CA LYS A 7 7.39 -14.04 6.66
C LYS A 7 8.50 -13.03 6.93
N ILE A 8 8.20 -11.72 6.88
CA ILE A 8 9.15 -10.67 7.26
C ILE A 8 8.99 -10.39 8.74
N ARG A 9 9.99 -10.75 9.54
CA ARG A 9 10.00 -10.65 11.01
C ARG A 9 11.42 -10.45 11.55
N PRO A 10 11.59 -9.95 12.80
CA PRO A 10 12.92 -9.83 13.39
C PRO A 10 13.73 -11.12 13.26
N GLY A 11 14.97 -10.98 12.78
CA GLY A 11 15.88 -12.10 12.51
C GLY A 11 15.87 -12.61 11.07
N VAL A 12 14.94 -12.16 10.21
CA VAL A 12 15.02 -12.44 8.77
C VAL A 12 16.20 -11.71 8.14
N THR A 13 16.85 -12.38 7.19
CA THR A 13 17.98 -11.86 6.41
C THR A 13 17.51 -11.10 5.17
N MET A 14 18.39 -10.28 4.58
CA MET A 14 18.09 -9.63 3.29
C MET A 14 17.89 -10.65 2.17
N ASP A 15 18.65 -11.74 2.15
CA ASP A 15 18.51 -12.80 1.14
C ASP A 15 17.13 -13.46 1.19
N GLU A 16 16.59 -13.68 2.39
CA GLU A 16 15.23 -14.19 2.57
C GLU A 16 14.18 -13.18 2.09
N ILE A 17 14.33 -11.88 2.38
CA ILE A 17 13.44 -10.84 1.86
C ILE A 17 13.47 -10.81 0.32
N VAL A 18 14.66 -10.91 -0.27
CA VAL A 18 14.85 -10.99 -1.72
C VAL A 18 14.20 -12.24 -2.32
N ALA A 19 14.35 -13.40 -1.66
CA ALA A 19 13.72 -14.64 -2.10
C ALA A 19 12.20 -14.51 -2.11
N LEU A 20 11.61 -13.88 -1.08
CA LEU A 20 10.17 -13.59 -1.05
C LEU A 20 9.74 -12.69 -2.21
N ARG A 21 10.52 -11.65 -2.51
CA ARG A 21 10.23 -10.74 -3.63
C ARG A 21 10.25 -11.48 -4.98
N LYS A 22 11.22 -12.35 -5.20
CA LYS A 22 11.38 -13.11 -6.44
C LYS A 22 10.36 -14.24 -6.61
N ALA A 23 9.81 -14.76 -5.52
CA ALA A 23 8.84 -15.86 -5.55
C ALA A 23 7.48 -15.48 -6.18
N ASN A 24 7.21 -14.19 -6.44
CA ASN A 24 5.97 -13.71 -7.06
C ASN A 24 6.25 -12.87 -8.33
N PRO A 25 6.79 -13.47 -9.41
CA PRO A 25 7.17 -12.73 -10.61
C PRO A 25 5.95 -12.06 -11.26
N GLY A 26 6.05 -10.76 -11.52
CA GLY A 26 4.96 -9.94 -12.06
C GLY A 26 3.87 -9.56 -11.04
N GLY A 27 3.95 -10.03 -9.80
CA GLY A 27 3.06 -9.64 -8.70
C GLY A 27 3.60 -8.44 -7.90
N GLY A 28 2.68 -7.76 -7.20
CA GLY A 28 3.01 -6.74 -6.20
C GLY A 28 3.50 -7.36 -4.88
N PRO A 29 4.23 -6.61 -4.04
CA PRO A 29 4.62 -7.07 -2.70
C PRO A 29 3.47 -6.94 -1.69
N HIS A 30 2.44 -6.16 -2.05
CA HIS A 30 1.37 -5.75 -1.15
C HIS A 30 0.37 -6.88 -0.88
N SER A 31 -0.06 -6.99 0.37
CA SER A 31 -1.27 -7.71 0.74
C SER A 31 -2.42 -6.72 0.78
N VAL A 32 -3.47 -6.97 -0.01
CA VAL A 32 -4.65 -6.09 -0.10
C VAL A 32 -5.91 -6.84 0.35
N THR A 33 -6.78 -6.15 1.08
CA THR A 33 -8.08 -6.66 1.53
C THR A 33 -9.16 -6.21 0.56
N GLY A 34 -9.97 -7.15 0.08
CA GLY A 34 -11.03 -6.88 -0.90
C GLY A 34 -11.31 -8.07 -1.84
N PRO A 35 -12.09 -7.86 -2.92
CA PRO A 35 -12.79 -6.62 -3.21
C PRO A 35 -14.06 -6.51 -2.35
N ILE A 36 -14.37 -5.30 -1.91
CA ILE A 36 -15.68 -4.96 -1.33
C ILE A 36 -16.59 -4.52 -2.47
N TYR A 37 -17.70 -5.24 -2.67
CA TYR A 37 -18.73 -4.87 -3.65
C TYR A 37 -19.71 -3.86 -3.04
N VAL A 38 -19.79 -2.65 -3.61
CA VAL A 38 -20.65 -1.55 -3.15
C VAL A 38 -21.93 -1.53 -3.98
N ARG A 39 -23.05 -1.95 -3.38
CA ARG A 39 -24.35 -1.97 -4.05
C ARG A 39 -24.72 -0.59 -4.60
N GLY A 40 -25.11 -0.53 -5.87
CA GLY A 40 -25.55 0.70 -6.55
C GLY A 40 -24.44 1.50 -7.23
N ALA A 41 -23.16 1.15 -7.01
CA ALA A 41 -22.04 1.67 -7.79
C ALA A 41 -22.02 1.02 -9.18
N ALA A 42 -21.91 1.83 -10.22
CA ALA A 42 -21.84 1.44 -11.62
C ALA A 42 -20.77 2.27 -12.35
N PRO A 43 -20.25 1.79 -13.49
CA PRO A 43 -19.28 2.52 -14.29
C PRO A 43 -19.71 3.96 -14.58
N GLY A 44 -18.81 4.92 -14.36
CA GLY A 44 -19.06 6.36 -14.52
C GLY A 44 -19.46 7.10 -13.23
N ASP A 45 -19.85 6.38 -12.17
CA ASP A 45 -20.02 6.97 -10.84
C ASP A 45 -18.67 7.33 -10.21
N VAL A 46 -18.72 8.00 -9.06
CA VAL A 46 -17.56 8.20 -8.18
C VAL A 46 -17.82 7.53 -6.83
N LEU A 47 -16.81 6.84 -6.30
CA LEU A 47 -16.81 6.39 -4.91
C LEU A 47 -16.12 7.42 -4.03
N GLU A 48 -16.87 7.95 -3.08
CA GLU A 48 -16.35 8.68 -1.93
C GLU A 48 -16.00 7.67 -0.82
N ILE A 49 -14.72 7.54 -0.53
CA ILE A 49 -14.17 6.61 0.45
C ILE A 49 -13.63 7.45 1.61
N ARG A 50 -14.34 7.41 2.74
CA ARG A 50 -13.92 8.09 3.97
C ARG A 50 -13.19 7.13 4.89
N ILE A 51 -12.03 7.53 5.39
CA ILE A 51 -11.26 6.75 6.35
C ILE A 51 -11.67 7.21 7.75
N LEU A 52 -12.51 6.42 8.41
CA LEU A 52 -13.09 6.80 9.70
C LEU A 52 -12.23 6.42 10.90
N LYS A 53 -11.42 5.35 10.77
CA LYS A 53 -10.56 4.88 11.84
C LYS A 53 -9.39 4.06 11.32
N ILE A 54 -8.21 4.25 11.90
CA ILE A 54 -7.06 3.35 11.71
C ILE A 54 -6.49 2.95 13.08
N ASP A 55 -6.36 1.65 13.32
CA ASP A 55 -5.75 1.11 14.54
C ASP A 55 -4.57 0.19 14.18
N PRO A 56 -3.32 0.67 14.32
CA PRO A 56 -2.14 -0.11 13.98
C PRO A 56 -1.84 -1.23 14.99
N LYS A 57 -1.20 -2.29 14.49
CA LYS A 57 -0.54 -3.32 15.29
C LYS A 57 0.83 -2.79 15.74
N PRO A 58 1.40 -3.33 16.82
CA PRO A 58 2.60 -2.77 17.44
C PRO A 58 3.92 -3.11 16.73
N ASP A 59 3.90 -3.90 15.66
CA ASP A 59 5.10 -4.31 14.92
C ASP A 59 5.16 -3.59 13.57
N ALA A 60 6.33 -3.04 13.26
CA ALA A 60 6.61 -2.39 11.98
C ALA A 60 8.02 -2.70 11.49
N PHE A 61 8.29 -2.43 10.23
CA PHE A 61 9.60 -2.57 9.63
C PHE A 61 9.80 -1.54 8.51
N ASN A 62 11.04 -1.33 8.10
CA ASN A 62 11.42 -0.53 6.94
C ASN A 62 12.59 -1.23 6.27
N PHE A 63 12.66 -1.21 4.95
CA PHE A 63 13.78 -1.84 4.25
C PHE A 63 14.14 -1.19 2.92
N ASN A 64 15.40 -1.41 2.54
CA ASN A 64 15.98 -1.16 1.23
C ASN A 64 16.33 -2.51 0.61
N LEU A 65 15.90 -2.77 -0.62
CA LEU A 65 16.40 -3.92 -1.37
C LEU A 65 17.89 -3.75 -1.70
N PRO A 66 18.64 -4.85 -1.89
CA PRO A 66 20.04 -4.76 -2.28
C PRO A 66 20.24 -4.08 -3.62
N GLY A 67 20.85 -2.89 -3.62
CA GLY A 67 21.04 -2.10 -4.83
C GLY A 67 21.95 -2.76 -5.88
N LYS A 68 22.84 -3.66 -5.48
CA LYS A 68 23.63 -4.48 -6.43
C LYS A 68 22.75 -5.37 -7.31
N GLU A 69 21.62 -5.81 -6.79
CA GLU A 69 20.68 -6.69 -7.50
C GLU A 69 19.46 -5.93 -8.06
N PHE A 70 19.05 -4.85 -7.38
CA PHE A 70 17.90 -4.01 -7.74
C PHE A 70 18.32 -2.54 -7.95
N PRO A 71 19.20 -2.23 -8.92
CA PRO A 71 19.85 -0.92 -9.05
C PRO A 71 18.91 0.24 -9.43
N THR A 72 17.68 -0.06 -9.82
CA THR A 72 16.67 0.91 -10.27
C THR A 72 15.44 0.98 -9.36
N ILE A 73 15.46 0.28 -8.21
CA ILE A 73 14.32 0.19 -7.29
C ILE A 73 14.60 1.04 -6.05
N GLY A 74 13.77 2.06 -5.81
CA GLY A 74 14.04 3.10 -4.82
C GLY A 74 15.10 4.09 -5.29
N VAL A 75 15.07 5.32 -4.76
CA VAL A 75 16.02 6.38 -5.14
C VAL A 75 17.42 6.09 -4.57
N LEU A 76 17.48 5.42 -3.43
CA LEU A 76 18.71 5.20 -2.66
C LEU A 76 19.41 3.86 -2.92
N ALA A 77 19.17 3.22 -4.07
CA ALA A 77 19.74 1.89 -4.34
C ALA A 77 21.29 1.87 -4.26
N ARG A 78 21.96 2.95 -4.70
CA ARG A 78 23.43 3.03 -4.70
C ARG A 78 24.01 3.13 -3.29
N GLU A 79 23.29 3.75 -2.37
CA GLU A 79 23.66 3.97 -0.98
C GLU A 79 23.47 2.69 -0.13
N PHE A 80 22.66 1.75 -0.60
CA PHE A 80 22.37 0.46 0.06
C PHE A 80 22.74 -0.74 -0.83
N PRO A 81 24.03 -0.96 -1.15
CA PRO A 81 24.45 -2.00 -2.08
C PRO A 81 24.04 -3.43 -1.64
N GLU A 82 24.10 -3.70 -0.34
CA GLU A 82 23.68 -4.98 0.27
C GLU A 82 22.23 -4.96 0.79
N GLY A 83 21.52 -3.84 0.62
CA GLY A 83 20.22 -3.61 1.20
C GLY A 83 20.31 -3.38 2.71
N PHE A 84 19.17 -3.17 3.34
CA PHE A 84 19.07 -2.97 4.77
C PHE A 84 17.65 -3.23 5.21
N ALA A 85 17.45 -3.88 6.36
CA ALA A 85 16.14 -4.02 6.96
C ALA A 85 16.21 -3.65 8.44
N ARG A 86 15.16 -2.99 8.91
CA ARG A 86 15.04 -2.60 10.31
C ARG A 86 13.65 -2.85 10.82
N PHE A 87 13.58 -3.43 12.00
CA PHE A 87 12.34 -3.72 12.71
C PHE A 87 12.14 -2.72 13.85
N PHE A 88 10.89 -2.37 14.08
CA PHE A 88 10.48 -1.40 15.08
C PHE A 88 9.36 -1.99 15.93
N ARG A 89 9.43 -1.71 17.23
CA ARG A 89 8.29 -1.83 18.12
C ARG A 89 7.66 -0.45 18.27
N LEU A 90 6.38 -0.35 17.96
CA LEU A 90 5.62 0.88 18.05
C LEU A 90 5.12 1.08 19.49
N ASP A 91 5.32 2.28 20.01
CA ASP A 91 4.65 2.76 21.20
C ASP A 91 3.26 3.28 20.78
N LEU A 92 2.26 2.42 20.89
CA LEU A 92 0.89 2.74 20.48
C LEU A 92 0.17 3.66 21.48
N GLU A 93 0.61 3.70 22.74
CA GLU A 93 0.05 4.56 23.78
C GLU A 93 0.41 6.02 23.50
N HIS A 94 1.69 6.29 23.26
CA HIS A 94 2.18 7.64 22.95
C HIS A 94 2.18 7.96 21.45
N ARG A 95 1.77 6.99 20.61
CA ARG A 95 1.80 7.03 19.14
C ARG A 95 3.16 7.43 18.58
N ARG A 96 4.20 6.70 18.94
CA ARG A 96 5.59 6.97 18.55
C ARG A 96 6.36 5.71 18.12
N ALA A 97 7.44 5.91 17.38
CA ALA A 97 8.48 4.91 17.15
C ALA A 97 9.86 5.54 17.35
N GLU A 98 10.70 4.95 18.19
CA GLU A 98 12.08 5.41 18.32
C GLU A 98 12.91 4.96 17.11
N PHE A 99 13.34 5.93 16.31
CA PHE A 99 14.21 5.68 15.17
C PHE A 99 15.67 5.55 15.60
N LYS A 100 16.18 6.32 16.54
CA LYS A 100 17.52 6.14 17.14
C LYS A 100 17.46 6.74 18.54
N PRO A 101 18.45 6.49 19.43
CA PRO A 101 18.50 7.17 20.72
C PRO A 101 18.28 8.68 20.58
N GLY A 102 17.16 9.17 21.12
CA GLY A 102 16.76 10.58 21.07
C GLY A 102 16.13 11.06 19.75
N ILE A 103 15.96 10.19 18.75
CA ILE A 103 15.26 10.48 17.49
C ILE A 103 13.98 9.67 17.46
N VAL A 104 12.84 10.33 17.65
CA VAL A 104 11.53 9.70 17.76
C VAL A 104 10.63 10.20 16.63
N LEU A 105 9.97 9.26 15.95
CA LEU A 105 8.98 9.52 14.92
C LEU A 105 7.59 9.53 15.55
N ASP A 106 6.75 10.49 15.15
CA ASP A 106 5.33 10.45 15.44
C ASP A 106 4.64 9.48 14.47
N LEU A 107 3.72 8.66 14.97
CA LEU A 107 2.95 7.77 14.10
C LEU A 107 1.87 8.57 13.41
N GLN A 108 1.80 8.46 12.08
CA GLN A 108 0.74 9.06 11.28
C GLN A 108 0.25 7.98 10.31
N PRO A 109 -0.54 7.00 10.79
CA PRO A 109 -0.89 5.84 10.00
C PRO A 109 -1.82 6.19 8.83
N PHE A 110 -1.59 5.58 7.67
CA PHE A 110 -2.42 5.68 6.47
C PHE A 110 -2.20 4.45 5.56
N PRO A 111 -3.20 4.02 4.79
CA PRO A 111 -3.00 2.99 3.77
C PRO A 111 -2.32 3.58 2.53
N GLY A 112 -1.21 2.98 2.08
CA GLY A 112 -0.59 3.28 0.78
C GLY A 112 -1.48 2.92 -0.40
N ILE A 113 -2.33 1.89 -0.22
CA ILE A 113 -3.32 1.46 -1.21
C ILE A 113 -4.75 1.74 -0.76
N VAL A 114 -5.44 2.55 -1.56
CA VAL A 114 -6.90 2.58 -1.65
C VAL A 114 -7.25 2.50 -3.14
N ALA A 115 -7.97 1.46 -3.54
CA ALA A 115 -8.24 1.22 -4.94
C ALA A 115 -9.69 0.78 -5.20
N VAL A 116 -10.13 0.95 -6.43
CA VAL A 116 -11.35 0.34 -6.98
C VAL A 116 -10.96 -0.67 -8.08
N GLY A 117 -11.93 -1.41 -8.60
CA GLY A 117 -11.76 -2.30 -9.75
C GLY A 117 -11.19 -1.52 -10.93
N ILE A 118 -10.20 -2.11 -11.58
CA ILE A 118 -9.46 -1.43 -12.65
C ILE A 118 -10.29 -1.28 -13.91
N ASP A 119 -10.14 -0.16 -14.61
CA ASP A 119 -10.70 0.02 -15.94
C ASP A 119 -10.16 -1.08 -16.89
N PRO A 120 -11.03 -1.84 -17.56
CA PRO A 120 -10.62 -2.81 -18.58
C PRO A 120 -9.77 -2.19 -19.69
N ASN A 121 -9.94 -0.90 -19.96
CA ASN A 121 -9.19 -0.17 -20.99
C ASN A 121 -7.94 0.54 -20.44
N ASP A 122 -7.63 0.41 -19.16
CA ASP A 122 -6.41 0.98 -18.57
C ASP A 122 -5.16 0.30 -19.18
N PRO A 123 -4.13 1.08 -19.58
CA PRO A 123 -2.94 0.56 -20.25
C PRO A 123 -1.99 -0.20 -19.31
N SER A 124 -2.34 -0.35 -18.03
CA SER A 124 -1.55 -1.09 -17.05
C SER A 124 -1.23 -2.52 -17.52
N PRO A 125 0.03 -2.96 -17.32
CA PRO A 125 0.42 -4.33 -17.65
C PRO A 125 -0.39 -5.34 -16.84
N ARG A 126 -1.04 -6.25 -17.56
CA ARG A 126 -1.77 -7.36 -16.95
C ARG A 126 -0.81 -8.48 -16.58
N LYS A 127 -1.16 -9.25 -15.56
CA LYS A 127 -0.36 -10.38 -15.06
C LYS A 127 -0.01 -11.32 -16.22
N GLY A 128 1.27 -11.65 -16.34
CA GLY A 128 1.78 -12.52 -17.41
C GLY A 128 1.76 -11.90 -18.81
N GLY A 129 1.57 -10.58 -18.95
CA GLY A 129 1.42 -9.95 -20.26
C GLY A 129 0.10 -10.30 -20.96
N SER A 130 -0.92 -10.71 -20.18
CA SER A 130 -2.21 -11.10 -20.72
C SER A 130 -2.87 -9.97 -21.51
N GLY A 131 -3.47 -10.31 -22.65
CA GLY A 131 -4.35 -9.39 -23.40
C GLY A 131 -5.77 -9.34 -22.85
N ASP A 132 -6.10 -10.15 -21.85
CA ASP A 132 -7.41 -10.14 -21.20
C ASP A 132 -7.60 -8.83 -20.38
N PRO A 133 -8.57 -7.98 -20.73
CA PRO A 133 -8.86 -6.74 -20.01
C PRO A 133 -9.17 -6.94 -18.52
N MET A 134 -9.64 -8.12 -18.13
CA MET A 134 -10.00 -8.46 -16.75
C MET A 134 -8.89 -9.19 -15.99
N ALA A 135 -7.75 -9.46 -16.64
CA ALA A 135 -6.62 -10.08 -15.95
C ALA A 135 -6.07 -9.18 -14.82
N PRO A 136 -5.56 -9.77 -13.72
CA PRO A 136 -5.06 -9.01 -12.58
C PRO A 136 -3.97 -8.02 -12.96
N VAL A 137 -3.99 -6.85 -12.32
CA VAL A 137 -2.94 -5.83 -12.43
C VAL A 137 -2.16 -5.78 -11.13
N SER A 138 -0.85 -5.59 -11.23
CA SER A 138 0.01 -5.46 -10.06
C SER A 138 -0.32 -4.19 -9.29
N THR A 139 -0.44 -4.33 -7.97
CA THR A 139 -0.59 -3.21 -7.02
C THR A 139 0.69 -2.43 -6.79
N LEU A 140 1.78 -2.72 -7.52
CA LEU A 140 3.08 -2.07 -7.35
C LEU A 140 3.09 -0.58 -7.77
N ARG A 141 2.15 -0.17 -8.62
CA ARG A 141 2.10 1.19 -9.18
C ARG A 141 0.73 1.82 -8.94
N PRO A 142 0.63 3.15 -8.82
CA PRO A 142 -0.63 3.84 -8.92
C PRO A 142 -1.19 3.73 -10.34
N TRP A 143 -2.52 3.69 -10.44
CA TRP A 143 -3.26 3.78 -11.70
C TRP A 143 -4.50 4.66 -11.49
N LYS A 144 -5.33 4.83 -12.53
CA LYS A 144 -6.54 5.67 -12.44
C LYS A 144 -7.54 5.19 -11.38
N ASN A 145 -7.48 3.92 -11.01
CA ASN A 145 -8.31 3.33 -9.96
C ASN A 145 -7.80 3.58 -8.53
N GLY A 146 -6.81 4.46 -8.34
CA GLY A 146 -6.08 4.61 -7.09
C GLY A 146 -4.82 3.74 -7.08
N SER A 147 -4.94 2.50 -6.60
CA SER A 147 -3.80 1.57 -6.42
C SER A 147 -2.73 2.15 -5.47
N ASN A 148 -1.43 1.95 -5.72
CA ASN A 148 -0.33 2.39 -4.83
C ASN A 148 -0.13 3.90 -4.86
N LEU A 149 -0.94 4.64 -4.11
CA LEU A 149 -0.89 6.10 -4.12
C LEU A 149 0.21 6.63 -3.21
N ASP A 150 0.43 5.97 -2.07
CA ASP A 150 1.44 6.34 -1.07
C ASP A 150 1.37 7.82 -0.62
N VAL A 151 0.13 8.33 -0.59
CA VAL A 151 -0.20 9.69 -0.18
C VAL A 151 -0.34 9.70 1.34
N ASN A 152 0.68 10.19 2.03
CA ASN A 152 0.77 10.12 3.49
C ASN A 152 -0.31 10.94 4.21
N GLU A 153 -1.05 11.79 3.50
CA GLU A 153 -2.19 12.55 3.99
C GLU A 153 -3.51 11.76 4.04
N LEU A 154 -3.58 10.55 3.46
CA LEU A 154 -4.75 9.66 3.48
C LEU A 154 -4.99 9.00 4.85
N ARG A 155 -5.07 9.81 5.91
CA ARG A 155 -5.18 9.36 7.30
C ARG A 155 -6.62 9.20 7.75
N GLU A 156 -6.80 8.75 8.99
CA GLU A 156 -8.07 8.88 9.71
C GLU A 156 -8.60 10.32 9.61
N GLY A 157 -9.89 10.46 9.25
CA GLY A 157 -10.56 11.72 8.96
C GLY A 157 -10.45 12.18 7.50
N SER A 158 -9.60 11.57 6.68
CA SER A 158 -9.47 11.94 5.27
C SER A 158 -10.56 11.28 4.40
N THR A 159 -10.75 11.82 3.20
CA THR A 159 -11.67 11.32 2.19
C THR A 159 -10.97 11.32 0.84
N ILE A 160 -11.09 10.21 0.11
CA ILE A 160 -10.63 10.10 -1.27
C ILE A 160 -11.83 9.84 -2.19
N PHE A 161 -11.81 10.45 -3.37
CA PHE A 161 -12.80 10.26 -4.41
C PHE A 161 -12.15 9.52 -5.58
N VAL A 162 -12.71 8.39 -5.98
CA VAL A 162 -12.14 7.51 -7.02
C VAL A 162 -13.21 7.15 -8.06
N PRO A 163 -12.95 7.23 -9.37
CA PRO A 163 -13.93 6.87 -10.40
C PRO A 163 -14.26 5.39 -10.39
N VAL A 164 -15.52 5.02 -10.62
CA VAL A 164 -15.97 3.63 -10.73
C VAL A 164 -15.86 3.18 -12.19
N PHE A 165 -15.19 2.05 -12.42
CA PHE A 165 -15.02 1.46 -13.75
C PHE A 165 -15.74 0.13 -13.95
N LEU A 166 -16.05 -0.55 -12.85
CA LEU A 166 -16.70 -1.86 -12.83
C LEU A 166 -17.89 -1.84 -11.88
N ASP A 167 -18.88 -2.69 -12.15
CA ASP A 167 -20.05 -2.82 -11.29
C ASP A 167 -19.65 -3.12 -9.85
N GLY A 168 -20.29 -2.42 -8.92
CA GLY A 168 -20.00 -2.51 -7.50
C GLY A 168 -18.73 -1.80 -7.06
N GLY A 169 -17.99 -1.13 -7.95
CA GLY A 169 -16.75 -0.43 -7.62
C GLY A 169 -15.57 -1.35 -7.32
N LEU A 170 -15.77 -2.46 -6.59
CA LEU A 170 -14.74 -3.42 -6.20
C LEU A 170 -13.59 -2.76 -5.40
N VAL A 171 -13.90 -2.27 -4.21
CA VAL A 171 -12.95 -1.52 -3.37
C VAL A 171 -11.91 -2.44 -2.73
N TRP A 172 -10.65 -2.04 -2.78
CA TRP A 172 -9.50 -2.67 -2.14
C TRP A 172 -8.78 -1.68 -1.23
N VAL A 173 -8.23 -2.18 -0.13
CA VAL A 173 -7.39 -1.39 0.78
C VAL A 173 -6.23 -2.24 1.28
N GLY A 174 -5.05 -1.67 1.41
CA GLY A 174 -3.88 -2.39 1.88
C GLY A 174 -2.67 -1.49 2.03
N ASP A 175 -1.50 -2.12 2.07
CA ASP A 175 -0.21 -1.46 2.22
C ASP A 175 -0.16 -0.51 3.43
N ALA A 176 -0.26 -1.10 4.62
CA ALA A 176 -0.44 -0.36 5.85
C ALA A 176 0.86 0.34 6.26
N HIS A 177 0.87 1.66 6.26
CA HIS A 177 2.00 2.45 6.75
C HIS A 177 1.68 3.05 8.11
N CYS A 178 2.69 3.10 8.98
CA CYS A 178 2.59 3.75 10.28
C CYS A 178 3.25 5.14 10.28
N ARG A 179 4.12 5.41 9.31
CA ARG A 179 4.70 6.71 8.99
C ARG A 179 5.37 6.67 7.62
N GLN A 180 5.22 7.71 6.82
CA GLN A 180 5.98 7.92 5.59
C GLN A 180 6.31 9.41 5.42
N GLY A 181 7.43 9.70 4.79
CA GLY A 181 7.75 11.04 4.27
C GLY A 181 7.24 11.24 2.85
N ASN A 182 7.41 12.44 2.30
CA ASN A 182 7.05 12.70 0.90
C ASN A 182 8.04 12.01 -0.05
N GLY A 183 7.50 11.33 -1.05
CA GLY A 183 8.26 10.69 -2.12
C GLY A 183 8.80 9.29 -1.82
N GLU A 184 8.63 8.77 -0.60
CA GLU A 184 9.01 7.39 -0.23
C GLU A 184 10.41 6.98 -0.76
N VAL A 185 11.38 7.88 -0.60
CA VAL A 185 12.61 7.86 -1.39
C VAL A 185 13.44 6.58 -1.21
N ASN A 186 13.36 5.93 -0.05
CA ASN A 186 14.09 4.71 0.24
C ASN A 186 13.33 3.43 -0.11
N LEU A 187 12.28 3.52 -0.94
CA LEU A 187 11.39 2.44 -1.42
C LEU A 187 10.22 2.09 -0.51
N THR A 188 10.37 2.16 0.81
CA THR A 188 9.32 1.70 1.74
C THR A 188 9.07 2.70 2.85
N ALA A 189 7.87 2.65 3.42
CA ALA A 189 7.49 3.41 4.59
C ALA A 189 7.95 2.72 5.89
N LEU A 190 7.47 3.23 7.03
CA LEU A 190 7.37 2.42 8.24
C LEU A 190 6.21 1.43 8.06
N GLU A 191 6.47 0.39 7.28
CA GLU A 191 5.56 -0.70 6.93
C GLU A 191 5.06 -1.38 8.19
N CYS A 192 3.74 -1.55 8.31
CA CYS A 192 3.13 -2.15 9.47
C CYS A 192 1.91 -2.98 9.08
N ALA A 193 1.07 -3.29 10.06
CA ALA A 193 -0.20 -3.96 9.84
C ALA A 193 -1.25 -3.29 10.72
N TYR A 194 -2.50 -3.30 10.29
CA TYR A 194 -3.59 -2.78 11.11
C TYR A 194 -4.32 -3.90 11.84
N ARG A 195 -4.76 -3.62 13.07
CA ARG A 195 -5.77 -4.43 13.75
C ARG A 195 -7.12 -4.18 13.07
N GLN A 196 -7.38 -2.94 12.68
CA GLN A 196 -8.57 -2.55 11.92
C GLN A 196 -8.31 -1.26 11.13
N ILE A 197 -9.03 -1.15 10.02
CA ILE A 197 -9.31 0.10 9.32
C ILE A 197 -10.83 0.15 9.09
N VAL A 198 -11.44 1.30 9.37
CA VAL A 198 -12.89 1.49 9.18
C VAL A 198 -13.10 2.47 8.04
N LEU A 199 -13.79 2.01 7.00
CA LEU A 199 -14.10 2.79 5.81
C LEU A 199 -15.61 3.04 5.73
N GLN A 200 -16.01 4.24 5.31
CA GLN A 200 -17.36 4.51 4.83
C GLN A 200 -17.32 4.71 3.31
N LEU A 201 -18.12 3.92 2.59
CA LEU A 201 -18.18 3.93 1.13
C LEU A 201 -19.50 4.54 0.69
N ILE A 202 -19.44 5.63 -0.08
CA ILE A 202 -20.62 6.35 -0.57
C ILE A 202 -20.53 6.45 -2.09
N VAL A 203 -21.60 6.06 -2.77
CA VAL A 203 -21.72 6.21 -4.23
C VAL A 203 -22.22 7.61 -4.54
N ARG A 204 -21.43 8.36 -5.31
CA ARG A 204 -21.73 9.71 -5.78
C ARG A 204 -22.19 9.64 -7.23
N LYS A 205 -23.51 9.77 -7.42
CA LYS A 205 -24.17 9.88 -8.74
C LYS A 205 -24.14 11.31 -9.30
N ASP A 206 -23.86 12.27 -8.42
CA ASP A 206 -23.83 13.70 -8.67
C ASP A 206 -22.43 14.22 -9.06
N MET A 207 -21.45 13.34 -9.15
CA MET A 207 -20.05 13.67 -9.43
C MET A 207 -19.51 12.82 -10.58
N THR A 208 -18.60 13.40 -11.36
CA THR A 208 -17.84 12.69 -12.38
C THR A 208 -16.37 13.07 -12.25
N LEU A 209 -15.49 12.08 -12.20
CA LEU A 209 -14.04 12.25 -12.32
C LEU A 209 -13.63 11.76 -13.72
N LYS A 210 -12.86 12.57 -14.43
CA LYS A 210 -12.34 12.26 -15.77
C LYS A 210 -10.93 11.68 -15.70
#